data_AF-A0AAQ3NKA4-F1
#
_entry.id   AF-A0AAQ3NKA4-F1
#
_cell.length_a   1.000
_cell.length_b   1.000
_cell.length_c   1.000
_cell.angle_alpha   90.00
_cell.angle_beta   90.00
_cell.angle_gamma   90.00
#
_symmetry.space_group_name_H-M   'P 1'
#
loop_
_entity.id
_entity.type
_entity.pdbx_description
1 polymer ?
#
loop_
_entity_poly.entity_id
_entity_poly.type
_entity_poly.pdbx_seq_one_letter_code
_entity_poly.pdbx_strand_id
1 'polypeptide(L)'
;MATHQSLLDNPRKSVSKTTCLIFSVAVVLTSSALIASYVTKPSPLFNHGFSHRVCDHAIDPSACLAHVMEVVQDPMFAATQNHRFGLLQSFLMKSTSHIERVIGAANAMRVRMNDQGEEAAMRDCVELMELSLDRVWDSKASLTKGTTDSAQDAHTWLSSVLTNHVTCLDGLKGRVRRLMEAEVQDLISRARSSLAMFVAVLPPNPEVEVVSLNGKFPSWVRSKDRRLLESSAGEIKADVVVAQDGTGDFLLLLKLWPRYPIKARRGMLFM
;
A
#
# COMPACT_ATOMS: atom_id res chain seq x y z
N MET A 1 -96.78 -35.62 22.68
CA MET A 1 -95.84 -36.20 21.71
C MET A 1 -95.19 -35.06 20.94
N ALA A 2 -93.89 -35.17 20.68
CA ALA A 2 -92.97 -34.19 20.08
C ALA A 2 -92.39 -33.11 21.03
N THR A 3 -91.12 -33.32 21.36
CA THR A 3 -90.15 -32.41 21.97
C THR A 3 -89.58 -31.44 20.92
N HIS A 4 -89.31 -30.19 21.29
CA HIS A 4 -88.36 -29.36 20.55
C HIS A 4 -87.53 -28.46 21.50
N GLN A 5 -86.24 -28.47 21.22
CA GLN A 5 -85.12 -27.90 21.96
C GLN A 5 -84.98 -26.41 21.66
N SER A 6 -84.56 -25.60 22.64
CA SER A 6 -84.02 -24.25 22.37
C SER A 6 -82.64 -24.13 23.02
N LEU A 7 -81.64 -24.02 22.15
CA LEU A 7 -80.25 -23.69 22.40
C LEU A 7 -80.12 -22.19 22.66
N LEU A 8 -79.66 -21.80 23.84
CA LEU A 8 -79.09 -20.47 24.08
C LEU A 8 -77.57 -20.58 23.98
N ASP A 9 -77.04 -20.13 22.84
CA ASP A 9 -75.61 -20.01 22.55
C ASP A 9 -75.12 -18.63 23.03
N ASN A 10 -73.99 -18.56 23.73
CA ASN A 10 -73.45 -17.33 24.33
C ASN A 10 -72.08 -17.02 23.69
N PRO A 11 -71.84 -15.82 23.11
CA PRO A 11 -70.66 -15.60 22.27
C PRO A 11 -69.38 -15.47 23.09
N ARG A 12 -68.50 -16.48 23.00
CA ARG A 12 -67.08 -16.37 23.37
C ARG A 12 -66.34 -15.52 22.34
N LYS A 13 -66.17 -14.22 22.60
CA LYS A 13 -65.20 -13.40 21.84
C LYS A 13 -64.46 -12.42 22.75
N SER A 14 -63.19 -12.18 22.36
CA SER A 14 -62.36 -11.03 22.74
C SER A 14 -61.29 -11.20 23.83
N VAL A 15 -60.73 -12.39 24.03
CA VAL A 15 -59.45 -12.53 24.75
C VAL A 15 -58.31 -12.89 23.79
N SER A 16 -58.57 -13.79 22.82
CA SER A 16 -57.55 -14.25 21.85
C SER A 16 -57.07 -13.17 20.86
N LYS A 17 -57.91 -12.20 20.49
CA LYS A 17 -57.52 -11.13 19.55
C LYS A 17 -56.61 -10.10 20.21
N THR A 18 -56.92 -9.71 21.44
CA THR A 18 -56.13 -8.74 22.21
C THR A 18 -54.77 -9.30 22.58
N THR A 19 -54.70 -10.58 22.98
CA THR A 19 -53.41 -11.24 23.25
C THR A 19 -52.57 -11.37 21.98
N CYS A 20 -53.18 -11.73 20.84
CA CYS A 20 -52.47 -11.82 19.55
C CYS A 20 -51.87 -10.47 19.12
N LEU A 21 -52.61 -9.36 19.30
CA LEU A 21 -52.11 -8.02 18.99
C LEU A 21 -50.95 -7.59 19.91
N ILE A 22 -50.98 -7.95 21.19
CA ILE A 22 -49.88 -7.64 22.12
C ILE A 22 -48.62 -8.43 21.72
N PHE A 23 -48.76 -9.71 21.38
CA PHE A 23 -47.63 -10.52 20.94
C PHE A 23 -47.04 -10.02 19.60
N SER A 24 -47.86 -9.61 18.64
CA SER A 24 -47.35 -9.11 17.36
C SER A 24 -46.60 -7.78 17.52
N VAL A 25 -47.12 -6.86 18.34
CA VAL A 25 -46.42 -5.59 18.64
C VAL A 25 -45.12 -5.86 19.38
N ALA A 26 -45.10 -6.78 20.36
CA ALA A 26 -43.88 -7.14 21.07
C ALA A 26 -42.81 -7.72 20.14
N VAL A 27 -43.19 -8.57 19.18
CA VAL A 27 -42.27 -9.15 18.19
C VAL A 27 -41.70 -8.09 17.24
N VAL A 28 -42.51 -7.10 16.83
CA VAL A 28 -42.05 -6.00 15.97
C VAL A 28 -41.09 -5.09 16.73
N LEU A 29 -41.37 -4.79 18.00
CA LEU A 29 -40.50 -3.96 18.84
C LEU A 29 -39.16 -4.67 19.14
N THR A 30 -39.16 -5.98 19.40
CA THR A 30 -37.92 -6.72 19.59
C THR A 30 -37.12 -6.86 18.29
N SER A 31 -37.78 -7.11 17.17
CA SER A 31 -37.11 -7.20 15.86
C SER A 31 -36.48 -5.87 15.44
N SER A 32 -37.20 -4.76 15.63
CA SER A 32 -36.67 -3.42 15.34
C SER A 32 -35.53 -3.02 16.28
N ALA A 33 -35.59 -3.38 17.57
CA ALA A 33 -34.49 -3.18 18.51
C ALA A 33 -33.25 -4.03 18.17
N LEU A 34 -33.43 -5.28 17.73
CA LEU A 34 -32.35 -6.14 17.27
C LEU A 34 -31.71 -5.60 15.99
N ILE A 35 -32.50 -5.14 15.02
CA ILE A 35 -32.01 -4.50 13.80
C ILE A 35 -31.26 -3.21 14.14
N ALA A 36 -31.80 -2.37 15.03
CA ALA A 36 -31.12 -1.17 15.51
C ALA A 36 -29.77 -1.54 16.15
N SER A 37 -29.71 -2.56 17.01
CA SER A 37 -28.45 -3.01 17.63
C SER A 37 -27.43 -3.57 16.63
N TYR A 38 -27.90 -4.15 15.51
CA TYR A 38 -27.05 -4.65 14.44
C TYR A 38 -26.49 -3.52 13.56
N VAL A 39 -27.31 -2.48 13.31
CA VAL A 39 -26.95 -1.30 12.52
C VAL A 39 -26.13 -0.28 13.33
N THR A 40 -26.34 -0.20 14.64
CA THR A 40 -25.60 0.69 15.56
C THR A 40 -24.47 -0.04 16.29
N LYS A 41 -23.83 -1.05 15.69
CA LYS A 41 -22.53 -1.49 16.22
C LYS A 41 -21.60 -0.28 16.16
N PRO A 42 -21.13 0.24 17.30
CA PRO A 42 -20.15 1.30 17.26
C PRO A 42 -18.94 0.75 16.51
N SER A 43 -18.47 1.49 15.50
CA SER A 43 -17.14 1.27 14.93
C SER A 43 -16.17 1.10 16.11
N PRO A 44 -15.26 0.11 16.08
CA PRO A 44 -14.29 -0.01 17.16
C PRO A 44 -13.61 1.35 17.28
N LEU A 45 -13.69 1.96 18.47
CA LEU A 45 -13.01 3.20 18.82
C LEU A 45 -11.51 2.94 18.72
N PHE A 46 -11.00 2.88 17.49
CA PHE A 46 -9.58 2.93 17.21
C PHE A 46 -9.12 4.30 17.66
N ASN A 47 -8.06 4.28 18.48
CA ASN A 47 -7.50 5.48 19.07
C ASN A 47 -7.10 6.42 17.91
N HIS A 48 -7.88 7.47 17.66
CA HIS A 48 -7.67 8.40 16.54
C HIS A 48 -6.22 8.94 16.53
N GLY A 49 -5.60 9.03 17.73
CA GLY A 49 -4.20 9.40 17.91
C GLY A 49 -3.17 8.34 17.50
N PHE A 50 -3.49 7.04 17.43
CA PHE A 50 -2.58 6.03 16.88
C PHE A 50 -2.50 6.15 15.36
N SER A 51 -3.64 6.26 14.66
CA SER A 51 -3.67 6.45 13.21
C SER A 51 -2.94 7.72 12.76
N HIS A 52 -3.01 8.80 13.56
CA HIS A 52 -2.28 10.03 13.26
C HIS A 52 -0.77 9.83 13.31
N ARG A 53 -0.26 9.24 14.41
CA ARG A 53 1.19 9.06 14.61
C ARG A 53 1.87 8.20 13.56
N VAL A 54 1.14 7.26 12.98
CA VAL A 54 1.67 6.34 11.96
C VAL A 54 2.01 7.09 10.65
N CYS A 55 1.46 8.29 10.44
CA CYS A 55 1.69 9.10 9.25
C CYS A 55 2.58 10.34 9.50
N ASP A 56 3.12 10.54 10.71
CA ASP A 56 3.88 11.75 11.08
C ASP A 56 5.14 11.96 10.21
N HIS A 57 5.75 10.89 9.73
CA HIS A 57 6.93 10.91 8.86
C HIS A 57 6.62 10.58 7.39
N ALA A 58 5.35 10.59 6.99
CA ALA A 58 4.98 10.37 5.61
C ALA A 58 5.38 11.58 4.74
N ILE A 59 5.79 11.30 3.49
CA ILE A 59 6.03 12.34 2.48
C ILE A 59 4.75 13.15 2.22
N ASP A 60 3.59 12.48 2.25
CA ASP A 60 2.27 13.11 2.19
C ASP A 60 1.42 12.59 3.38
N PRO A 61 1.43 13.32 4.51
CA PRO A 61 0.65 12.94 5.69
C PRO A 61 -0.85 12.89 5.41
N SER A 62 -1.37 13.79 4.55
CA SER A 62 -2.80 13.85 4.26
C SER A 62 -3.29 12.64 3.49
N ALA A 63 -2.55 12.22 2.45
CA ALA A 63 -2.85 11.00 1.71
C ALA A 63 -2.66 9.76 2.59
N CYS A 64 -1.61 9.71 3.41
CA CYS A 64 -1.40 8.62 4.36
C CYS A 64 -2.58 8.45 5.31
N LEU A 65 -3.08 9.54 5.91
CA LEU A 65 -4.24 9.50 6.78
C LEU A 65 -5.50 9.03 6.05
N ALA A 66 -5.73 9.52 4.83
CA ALA A 66 -6.87 9.10 4.02
C ALA A 66 -6.83 7.58 3.74
N HIS A 67 -5.66 7.05 3.36
CA HIS A 67 -5.49 5.62 3.12
C HIS A 67 -5.63 4.78 4.39
N VAL A 68 -5.13 5.26 5.54
CA VAL A 68 -5.31 4.58 6.83
C VAL A 68 -6.78 4.56 7.24
N MET A 69 -7.50 5.66 7.04
CA MET A 69 -8.93 5.75 7.33
C MET A 69 -9.76 4.78 6.48
N GLU A 70 -9.41 4.59 5.21
CA GLU A 70 -10.04 3.61 4.32
C GLU A 70 -10.01 2.19 4.92
N VAL A 71 -8.90 1.81 5.57
CA VAL A 71 -8.73 0.49 6.19
C VAL A 71 -9.47 0.39 7.51
N VAL A 72 -9.40 1.43 8.36
CA VAL A 72 -10.01 1.42 9.70
C VAL A 72 -11.54 1.44 9.64
N GLN A 73 -12.11 2.03 8.59
CA GLN A 73 -13.55 2.06 8.36
C GLN A 73 -14.10 0.76 7.74
N ASP A 74 -13.23 -0.14 7.28
CA ASP A 74 -13.66 -1.41 6.70
C ASP A 74 -14.29 -2.30 7.77
N PRO A 75 -15.56 -2.74 7.64
CA PRO A 75 -16.23 -3.56 8.65
C PRO A 75 -15.60 -4.95 8.81
N MET A 76 -14.76 -5.40 7.87
CA MET A 76 -13.94 -6.61 8.01
C MET A 76 -12.63 -6.37 8.76
N PHE A 77 -12.30 -5.12 9.13
CA PHE A 77 -11.17 -4.81 9.99
C PHE A 77 -11.46 -5.30 11.41
N ALA A 78 -11.27 -6.59 11.61
CA ALA A 78 -11.01 -7.12 12.94
C ALA A 78 -9.71 -6.47 13.39
N ALA A 79 -9.79 -5.58 14.39
CA ALA A 79 -8.63 -5.22 15.17
C ALA A 79 -7.99 -6.54 15.59
N THR A 80 -6.93 -6.96 14.91
CA THR A 80 -6.05 -8.02 15.37
C THR A 80 -5.41 -7.43 16.62
N GLN A 81 -6.13 -7.55 17.73
CA GLN A 81 -5.70 -7.10 19.04
C GLN A 81 -4.32 -7.71 19.26
N ASN A 82 -3.34 -6.83 19.49
CA ASN A 82 -1.97 -7.13 19.90
C ASN A 82 -0.94 -7.59 18.86
N HIS A 83 -1.12 -7.40 17.55
CA HIS A 83 0.03 -7.51 16.63
C HIS A 83 0.66 -6.14 16.35
N ARG A 84 1.95 -5.99 16.64
CA ARG A 84 2.75 -4.76 16.41
C ARG A 84 2.55 -4.17 15.02
N PHE A 85 2.37 -5.04 14.03
CA PHE A 85 2.19 -4.69 12.62
C PHE A 85 0.74 -4.82 12.13
N GLY A 86 -0.25 -5.01 13.01
CA GLY A 86 -1.62 -5.37 12.62
C GLY A 86 -2.29 -4.37 11.67
N LEU A 87 -2.18 -3.06 11.97
CA LEU A 87 -2.71 -2.02 11.08
C LEU A 87 -2.01 -2.02 9.71
N LEU A 88 -0.68 -2.16 9.69
CA LEU A 88 0.10 -2.26 8.46
C LEU A 88 -0.29 -3.51 7.66
N GLN A 89 -0.43 -4.68 8.30
CA GLN A 89 -0.81 -5.91 7.62
C GLN A 89 -2.19 -5.80 6.94
N SER A 90 -3.16 -5.16 7.60
CA SER A 90 -4.47 -4.91 7.00
C SER A 90 -4.38 -3.91 5.85
N PHE A 91 -3.55 -2.87 5.99
CA PHE A 91 -3.29 -1.92 4.91
C PHE A 91 -2.66 -2.59 3.69
N LEU A 92 -1.68 -3.46 3.89
CA LEU A 92 -1.05 -4.23 2.83
C LEU A 92 -2.05 -5.15 2.12
N MET A 93 -2.94 -5.80 2.88
CA MET A 93 -4.02 -6.61 2.31
C MET A 93 -5.03 -5.79 1.49
N LYS A 94 -5.34 -4.56 1.91
CA LYS A 94 -6.15 -3.65 1.08
C LYS A 94 -5.40 -3.24 -0.18
N SER A 95 -4.10 -2.99 -0.05
CA SER A 95 -3.24 -2.57 -1.16
C SER A 95 -3.12 -3.64 -2.25
N THR A 96 -3.12 -4.94 -1.91
CA THR A 96 -3.12 -6.00 -2.93
C THR A 96 -4.35 -5.92 -3.83
N SER A 97 -5.54 -5.69 -3.25
CA SER A 97 -6.77 -5.53 -4.04
C SER A 97 -6.69 -4.30 -4.97
N HIS A 98 -6.07 -3.21 -4.53
CA HIS A 98 -5.84 -2.05 -5.39
C HIS A 98 -4.92 -2.39 -6.57
N ILE A 99 -3.79 -3.06 -6.31
CA ILE A 99 -2.85 -3.47 -7.36
C ILE A 99 -3.52 -4.43 -8.36
N GLU A 100 -4.28 -5.43 -7.89
CA GLU A 100 -5.02 -6.36 -8.75
C GLU A 100 -6.02 -5.64 -9.67
N ARG A 101 -6.74 -4.62 -9.15
CA ARG A 101 -7.66 -3.81 -9.97
C ARG A 101 -6.92 -3.06 -11.07
N VAL A 102 -5.77 -2.47 -10.75
CA VAL A 102 -4.98 -1.71 -11.73
C VAL A 102 -4.35 -2.65 -12.77
N ILE A 103 -3.88 -3.83 -12.38
CA ILE A 103 -3.44 -4.89 -13.31
C ILE A 103 -4.58 -5.29 -14.26
N GLY A 104 -5.79 -5.49 -13.73
CA GLY A 104 -6.97 -5.82 -14.53
C GLY A 104 -7.31 -4.73 -15.55
N ALA A 105 -7.30 -3.46 -15.11
CA ALA A 105 -7.52 -2.32 -15.98
C ALA A 105 -6.45 -2.20 -17.08
N ALA A 106 -5.18 -2.34 -16.72
CA ALA A 106 -4.05 -2.33 -17.65
C ALA A 106 -4.18 -3.43 -18.71
N ASN A 107 -4.49 -4.66 -18.30
CA ASN A 107 -4.69 -5.78 -19.22
C ASN A 107 -5.90 -5.57 -20.15
N ALA A 108 -7.00 -5.04 -19.63
CA ALA A 108 -8.18 -4.74 -20.43
C ALA A 108 -7.91 -3.66 -21.51
N MET A 109 -7.08 -2.67 -21.18
CA MET A 109 -6.63 -1.66 -22.14
C MET A 109 -5.66 -2.23 -23.16
N ARG A 110 -4.66 -3.00 -22.70
CA ARG A 110 -3.61 -3.61 -23.53
C ARG A 110 -4.15 -4.36 -24.74
N VAL A 111 -5.21 -5.16 -24.57
CA VAL A 111 -5.82 -5.97 -25.65
C VAL A 111 -6.40 -5.12 -26.79
N ARG A 112 -6.68 -3.84 -26.55
CA ARG A 112 -7.28 -2.91 -27.53
C ARG A 112 -6.26 -1.97 -28.16
N MET A 113 -4.98 -2.15 -27.85
CA MET A 113 -3.92 -1.27 -28.29
C MET A 113 -3.38 -1.67 -29.66
N ASN A 114 -3.14 -0.68 -30.50
CA ASN A 114 -2.55 -0.87 -31.83
C ASN A 114 -1.09 -0.40 -31.91
N ASP A 115 -0.65 0.45 -30.98
CA ASP A 115 0.73 0.92 -30.92
C ASP A 115 1.58 -0.09 -30.15
N GLN A 116 2.54 -0.70 -30.84
CA GLN A 116 3.41 -1.73 -30.27
C GLN A 116 4.30 -1.21 -29.14
N GLY A 117 4.70 0.08 -29.19
CA GLY A 117 5.53 0.69 -28.16
C GLY A 117 4.75 0.95 -26.87
N GLU A 118 3.52 1.47 -27.00
CA GLU A 118 2.61 1.63 -25.89
C GLU A 118 2.20 0.24 -25.32
N GLU A 119 1.97 -0.77 -26.18
CA GLU A 119 1.61 -2.13 -25.75
C GLU A 119 2.73 -2.77 -24.94
N ALA A 120 3.98 -2.67 -25.42
CA ALA A 120 5.16 -3.16 -24.71
C ALA A 120 5.32 -2.45 -23.35
N ALA A 121 5.21 -1.11 -23.32
CA ALA A 121 5.28 -0.36 -22.07
C ALA A 121 4.18 -0.75 -21.07
N MET A 122 2.96 -1.03 -21.56
CA MET A 122 1.88 -1.52 -20.73
C MET A 122 2.17 -2.92 -20.17
N ARG A 123 2.73 -3.82 -20.99
CA ARG A 123 3.13 -5.17 -20.55
C ARG A 123 4.19 -5.11 -19.45
N ASP A 124 5.23 -4.30 -19.66
CA ASP A 124 6.30 -4.12 -18.67
C ASP A 124 5.75 -3.52 -17.36
N CYS A 125 4.79 -2.58 -17.45
CA CYS A 125 4.12 -2.05 -16.27
C CYS A 125 3.30 -3.14 -15.52
N VAL A 126 2.57 -3.99 -16.25
CA VAL A 126 1.81 -5.10 -15.64
C VAL A 126 2.76 -6.06 -14.90
N GLU A 127 3.87 -6.44 -15.51
CA GLU A 127 4.89 -7.31 -14.89
C GLU A 127 5.43 -6.69 -13.59
N LEU A 128 5.71 -5.38 -13.59
CA LEU A 128 6.14 -4.65 -12.38
C LEU A 128 5.07 -4.65 -11.28
N MET A 129 3.79 -4.57 -11.64
CA MET A 129 2.69 -4.64 -10.67
C MET A 129 2.47 -6.05 -10.12
N GLU A 130 2.60 -7.08 -10.95
CA GLU A 130 2.56 -8.48 -10.51
C GLU A 130 3.71 -8.77 -9.54
N LEU A 131 4.93 -8.33 -9.86
CA LEU A 131 6.05 -8.40 -8.92
C LEU A 131 5.75 -7.62 -7.63
N SER A 132 5.05 -6.49 -7.72
CA SER A 132 4.67 -5.73 -6.52
C SER A 132 3.69 -6.49 -5.65
N LEU A 133 2.72 -7.23 -6.22
CA LEU A 133 1.84 -8.11 -5.44
C LEU A 133 2.63 -9.14 -4.64
N ASP A 134 3.58 -9.82 -5.29
CA ASP A 134 4.44 -10.80 -4.63
C ASP A 134 5.23 -10.16 -3.48
N ARG A 135 5.79 -8.96 -3.69
CA ARG A 135 6.52 -8.23 -2.64
C ARG A 135 5.62 -7.76 -1.49
N VAL A 136 4.36 -7.43 -1.74
CA VAL A 136 3.40 -7.13 -0.66
C VAL A 136 3.12 -8.38 0.16
N TRP A 137 2.97 -9.54 -0.47
CA TRP A 137 2.80 -10.82 0.22
C TRP A 137 4.04 -11.23 1.02
N ASP A 138 5.24 -11.11 0.43
CA ASP A 138 6.52 -11.34 1.10
C ASP A 138 6.67 -10.43 2.33
N SER A 139 6.31 -9.14 2.20
CA SER A 139 6.31 -8.18 3.31
C SER A 139 5.42 -8.68 4.44
N LYS A 140 4.17 -9.08 4.14
CA LYS A 140 3.22 -9.58 5.15
C LYS A 140 3.73 -10.85 5.85
N ALA A 141 4.32 -11.79 5.09
CA ALA A 141 4.91 -13.00 5.63
C ALA A 141 6.06 -12.67 6.60
N SER A 142 6.95 -11.74 6.21
CA SER A 142 8.04 -11.28 7.07
C SER A 142 7.54 -10.59 8.34
N LEU A 143 6.53 -9.72 8.25
CA LEU A 143 5.91 -9.04 9.40
C LEU A 143 5.23 -9.99 10.40
N THR A 144 4.91 -11.21 9.97
CA THR A 144 4.36 -12.25 10.85
C THR A 144 5.43 -12.85 11.76
N LYS A 145 6.69 -12.89 11.31
CA LYS A 145 7.83 -13.40 12.11
C LYS A 145 8.23 -12.44 13.23
N GLY A 146 8.17 -11.14 12.99
CA GLY A 146 8.36 -10.10 14.01
C GLY A 146 9.79 -9.94 14.56
N THR A 147 10.81 -10.51 13.89
CA THR A 147 12.24 -10.32 14.22
C THR A 147 12.81 -9.08 13.51
N THR A 148 13.94 -8.55 13.99
CA THR A 148 14.62 -7.40 13.34
C THR A 148 14.98 -7.70 11.88
N ASP A 149 15.56 -8.86 11.60
CA ASP A 149 15.91 -9.27 10.23
C ASP A 149 14.66 -9.34 9.35
N SER A 150 13.57 -9.91 9.85
CA SER A 150 12.31 -9.97 9.10
C SER A 150 11.68 -8.59 8.88
N ALA A 151 11.89 -7.65 9.79
CA ALA A 151 11.46 -6.27 9.59
C ALA A 151 12.29 -5.60 8.48
N GLN A 152 13.60 -5.84 8.44
CA GLN A 152 14.46 -5.34 7.36
C GLN A 152 14.09 -5.95 5.99
N ASP A 153 13.74 -7.23 5.95
CA ASP A 153 13.20 -7.88 4.75
C ASP A 153 11.92 -7.18 4.30
N ALA A 154 10.97 -6.96 5.22
CA ALA A 154 9.72 -6.26 4.91
C ALA A 154 9.96 -4.83 4.40
N HIS A 155 10.90 -4.10 5.00
CA HIS A 155 11.29 -2.77 4.52
C HIS A 155 11.81 -2.81 3.09
N THR A 156 12.66 -3.79 2.78
CA THR A 156 13.26 -3.99 1.46
C THR A 156 12.17 -4.29 0.42
N TRP A 157 11.23 -5.18 0.75
CA TRP A 157 10.12 -5.53 -0.12
C TRP A 157 9.16 -4.36 -0.36
N LEU A 158 8.78 -3.61 0.67
CA LEU A 158 7.95 -2.41 0.51
C LEU A 158 8.65 -1.31 -0.31
N SER A 159 9.96 -1.17 -0.16
CA SER A 159 10.76 -0.24 -0.98
C SER A 159 10.80 -0.67 -2.45
N SER A 160 10.87 -1.98 -2.70
CA SER A 160 10.77 -2.54 -4.05
C SER A 160 9.39 -2.29 -4.66
N VAL A 161 8.29 -2.42 -3.90
CA VAL A 161 6.93 -2.10 -4.37
C VAL A 161 6.84 -0.65 -4.86
N LEU A 162 7.31 0.31 -4.05
CA LEU A 162 7.34 1.71 -4.44
C LEU A 162 8.17 1.93 -5.72
N THR A 163 9.35 1.31 -5.80
CA THR A 163 10.24 1.41 -6.96
C THR A 163 9.57 0.87 -8.22
N ASN A 164 8.90 -0.28 -8.14
CA ASN A 164 8.20 -0.90 -9.25
C ASN A 164 7.06 -0.01 -9.76
N HIS A 165 6.27 0.60 -8.86
CA HIS A 165 5.18 1.50 -9.26
C HIS A 165 5.69 2.78 -9.91
N VAL A 166 6.73 3.40 -9.37
CA VAL A 166 7.40 4.56 -10.00
C VAL A 166 7.96 4.19 -11.37
N THR A 167 8.65 3.05 -11.47
CA THR A 167 9.23 2.56 -12.73
C THR A 167 8.17 2.27 -13.78
N CYS A 168 7.02 1.67 -13.39
CA CYS A 168 5.89 1.52 -14.30
C CYS A 168 5.46 2.89 -14.85
N LEU A 169 5.21 3.87 -13.99
CA LEU A 169 4.74 5.19 -14.42
C LEU A 169 5.73 5.88 -15.36
N ASP A 170 7.03 5.78 -15.07
CA ASP A 170 8.10 6.34 -15.89
C ASP A 170 8.23 5.63 -17.25
N GLY A 171 7.98 4.33 -17.28
CA GLY A 171 7.97 3.52 -18.51
C GLY A 171 6.79 3.83 -19.44
N LEU A 172 5.64 4.22 -18.89
CA LEU A 172 4.45 4.57 -19.67
C LEU A 172 4.63 5.90 -20.43
N LYS A 173 4.17 5.92 -21.68
CA LYS A 173 4.26 7.09 -22.58
C LYS A 173 2.93 7.34 -23.30
N GLY A 174 2.82 8.48 -23.97
CA GLY A 174 1.73 8.76 -24.91
C GLY A 174 0.33 8.68 -24.29
N ARG A 175 -0.57 7.97 -24.98
CA ARG A 175 -1.97 7.79 -24.57
C ARG A 175 -2.07 6.94 -23.31
N VAL A 176 -1.30 5.85 -23.22
CA VAL A 176 -1.39 4.92 -22.08
C VAL A 176 -0.95 5.54 -20.77
N ARG A 177 0.07 6.41 -20.79
CA ARG A 177 0.45 7.18 -19.60
C ARG A 177 -0.74 7.96 -19.07
N ARG A 178 -1.41 8.75 -19.92
CA ARG A 178 -2.56 9.57 -19.51
C ARG A 178 -3.72 8.76 -18.93
N LEU A 179 -3.94 7.55 -19.44
CA LEU A 179 -5.02 6.68 -18.96
C LEU A 179 -4.70 6.02 -17.62
N MET A 180 -3.42 5.70 -17.38
CA MET A 180 -2.98 4.97 -16.18
C MET A 180 -2.42 5.86 -15.08
N GLU A 181 -2.06 7.11 -15.38
CA GLU A 181 -1.29 7.97 -14.48
C GLU A 181 -1.98 8.14 -13.12
N ALA A 182 -3.29 8.38 -13.09
CA ALA A 182 -4.02 8.51 -11.82
C ALA A 182 -3.99 7.21 -10.99
N GLU A 183 -4.24 6.07 -11.62
CA GLU A 183 -4.25 4.76 -10.95
C GLU A 183 -2.86 4.38 -10.43
N VAL A 184 -1.82 4.57 -11.25
CA VAL A 184 -0.44 4.24 -10.84
C VAL A 184 0.06 5.22 -9.78
N GLN A 185 -0.32 6.51 -9.85
CA GLN A 185 0.01 7.48 -8.80
C GLN A 185 -0.67 7.15 -7.47
N ASP A 186 -1.91 6.64 -7.48
CA ASP A 186 -2.56 6.14 -6.27
C ASP A 186 -1.78 4.96 -5.66
N LEU A 187 -1.32 4.01 -6.48
CA LEU A 187 -0.45 2.92 -6.02
C LEU A 187 0.87 3.43 -5.44
N ILE A 188 1.53 4.41 -6.08
CA ILE A 188 2.73 5.07 -5.56
C ILE A 188 2.44 5.71 -4.20
N SER A 189 1.33 6.42 -4.07
CA SER A 189 0.89 7.06 -2.82
C SER A 189 0.69 6.04 -1.71
N ARG A 190 0.00 4.93 -1.98
CA ARG A 190 -0.22 3.83 -1.02
C ARG A 190 1.07 3.11 -0.63
N ALA A 191 2.00 2.94 -1.56
CA ALA A 191 3.31 2.36 -1.28
C ALA A 191 4.14 3.27 -0.36
N ARG A 192 4.10 4.60 -0.58
CA ARG A 192 4.71 5.59 0.34
C ARG A 192 4.08 5.54 1.72
N SER A 193 2.75 5.46 1.80
CA SER A 193 2.06 5.30 3.07
C SER A 193 2.44 4.01 3.78
N SER A 194 2.54 2.88 3.07
CA SER A 194 3.00 1.60 3.64
C SER A 194 4.38 1.73 4.29
N LEU A 195 5.31 2.42 3.62
CA LEU A 195 6.66 2.69 4.16
C LEU A 195 6.62 3.60 5.39
N ALA A 196 5.84 4.69 5.35
CA ALA A 196 5.67 5.58 6.49
C ALA A 196 5.09 4.83 7.70
N MET A 197 4.06 4.03 7.46
CA MET A 197 3.44 3.19 8.49
C MET A 197 4.43 2.19 9.07
N PHE A 198 5.25 1.56 8.22
CA PHE A 198 6.27 0.60 8.63
C PHE A 198 7.34 1.25 9.53
N VAL A 199 7.86 2.42 9.14
CA VAL A 199 8.88 3.13 9.94
C VAL A 199 8.31 3.56 11.30
N ALA A 200 7.05 4.04 11.32
CA ALA A 200 6.42 4.51 12.56
C ALA A 200 6.19 3.40 13.61
N VAL A 201 6.15 2.13 13.20
CA VAL A 201 5.97 0.99 14.12
C VAL A 201 7.28 0.30 14.52
N LEU A 202 8.41 0.68 13.92
CA LEU A 202 9.73 0.25 14.36
C LEU A 202 10.10 0.90 15.71
N PRO A 203 10.92 0.25 16.54
CA PRO A 203 11.38 0.90 17.75
C PRO A 203 12.22 2.11 17.33
N PRO A 204 12.14 3.25 18.03
CA PRO A 204 13.11 4.31 17.82
C PRO A 204 14.49 3.68 18.04
N ASN A 205 15.30 3.60 16.99
CA ASN A 205 16.66 3.07 17.12
C ASN A 205 17.40 3.97 18.12
N PRO A 206 17.98 3.43 19.20
CA PRO A 206 18.97 4.16 19.97
C PRO A 206 20.17 4.33 19.05
N GLU A 207 20.24 5.51 18.44
CA GLU A 207 21.24 5.89 17.44
C GLU A 207 21.21 5.00 16.19
N VAL A 208 21.18 5.64 15.03
CA VAL A 208 21.76 4.98 13.86
C VAL A 208 23.24 4.85 14.21
N GLU A 209 23.59 3.74 14.86
CA GLU A 209 24.93 3.20 14.73
C GLU A 209 25.03 3.00 13.22
N VAL A 210 25.59 3.99 12.54
CA VAL A 210 26.16 3.81 11.22
C VAL A 210 27.00 2.57 11.44
N VAL A 211 26.53 1.44 10.92
CA VAL A 211 27.34 0.25 10.84
C VAL A 211 28.50 0.72 10.01
N SER A 212 29.55 1.18 10.69
CA SER A 212 30.85 1.36 10.17
C SER A 212 31.18 -0.04 9.72
N LEU A 213 30.94 -0.32 8.44
CA LEU A 213 31.34 -1.55 7.78
C LEU A 213 32.82 -1.67 8.12
N ASN A 214 33.16 -2.41 9.17
CA ASN A 214 34.48 -2.39 9.82
C ASN A 214 35.58 -2.45 8.76
N GLY A 215 36.03 -1.29 8.26
CA GLY A 215 36.98 -1.03 7.19
C GLY A 215 37.05 -1.99 5.99
N LYS A 216 36.06 -2.85 5.71
CA LYS A 216 36.23 -4.00 4.82
C LYS A 216 35.14 -4.06 3.77
N PHE A 217 35.45 -3.49 2.61
CA PHE A 217 34.64 -3.70 1.41
C PHE A 217 34.51 -5.20 1.05
N PRO A 218 33.35 -5.62 0.51
CA PRO A 218 33.15 -6.96 -0.02
C PRO A 218 34.21 -7.39 -1.05
N SER A 219 34.48 -8.69 -1.17
CA SER A 219 35.51 -9.25 -2.06
C SER A 219 35.34 -8.89 -3.54
N TRP A 220 34.10 -8.60 -3.97
CA TRP A 220 33.81 -8.17 -5.34
C TRP A 220 34.21 -6.72 -5.63
N VAL A 221 34.39 -5.88 -4.60
CA VAL A 221 34.88 -4.51 -4.75
C VAL A 221 36.40 -4.55 -4.90
N ARG A 222 36.91 -4.12 -6.06
CA ARG A 222 38.35 -4.12 -6.34
C ARG A 222 39.05 -3.03 -5.55
N SER A 223 40.32 -3.25 -5.19
CA SER A 223 41.11 -2.29 -4.41
C SER A 223 41.14 -0.87 -4.97
N LYS A 224 41.10 -0.71 -6.31
CA LYS A 224 41.01 0.61 -6.96
C LYS A 224 39.68 1.30 -6.65
N ASP A 225 38.59 0.56 -6.72
CA ASP A 225 37.24 1.08 -6.47
C ASP A 225 37.07 1.39 -4.98
N ARG A 226 37.65 0.57 -4.09
CA ARG A 226 37.73 0.84 -2.64
C ARG A 226 38.43 2.18 -2.36
N ARG A 227 39.61 2.38 -2.94
CA ARG A 227 40.37 3.63 -2.80
C ARG A 227 39.57 4.82 -3.29
N LEU A 228 38.86 4.69 -4.41
CA LEU A 228 38.00 5.76 -4.93
C LEU A 228 36.85 6.09 -3.97
N LEU A 229 36.17 5.07 -3.44
CA LEU A 229 35.05 5.22 -2.52
C LEU A 229 35.46 5.79 -1.14
N GLU A 230 36.70 5.55 -0.73
CA GLU A 230 37.30 6.11 0.50
C GLU A 230 37.92 7.50 0.30
N SER A 231 38.05 7.98 -0.94
CA SER A 231 38.68 9.27 -1.24
C SER A 231 37.76 10.43 -0.88
N SER A 232 38.32 11.52 -0.38
CA SER A 232 37.55 12.75 -0.19
C SER A 232 37.14 13.36 -1.54
N ALA A 233 36.03 14.09 -1.60
CA ALA A 233 35.49 14.62 -2.86
C ALA A 233 36.50 15.46 -3.66
N GLY A 234 37.43 16.16 -2.99
CA GLY A 234 38.48 16.95 -3.63
C GLY A 234 39.64 16.14 -4.24
N GLU A 235 39.81 14.88 -3.83
CA GLU A 235 40.84 13.97 -4.37
C GLU A 235 40.34 13.16 -5.57
N ILE A 236 39.02 13.16 -5.80
CA ILE A 236 38.40 12.42 -6.89
C ILE A 236 38.64 13.18 -8.20
N LYS A 237 39.57 12.65 -9.00
CA LYS A 237 39.75 13.11 -10.38
C LYS A 237 38.75 12.42 -11.29
N ALA A 238 37.68 13.12 -11.63
CA ALA A 238 36.70 12.66 -12.62
C ALA A 238 37.31 12.61 -14.03
N ASP A 239 36.94 11.60 -14.81
CA ASP A 239 37.30 11.57 -16.24
C ASP A 239 36.39 12.51 -17.06
N VAL A 240 35.18 12.78 -16.55
CA VAL A 240 34.17 13.68 -17.11
C VAL A 240 33.32 14.26 -15.99
N VAL A 241 33.02 15.56 -16.09
CA VAL A 241 32.09 16.28 -15.21
C VAL A 241 30.83 16.69 -15.97
N VAL A 242 29.65 16.37 -15.44
CA VAL A 242 28.37 16.90 -15.92
C VAL A 242 27.83 17.85 -14.85
N ALA A 243 27.66 19.13 -15.19
CA ALA A 243 27.13 20.13 -14.26
C ALA A 243 26.06 21.00 -14.93
N GLN A 244 24.91 21.14 -14.28
CA GLN A 244 23.77 21.87 -14.83
C GLN A 244 23.98 23.40 -14.85
N ASP A 245 24.87 23.90 -13.99
CA ASP A 245 25.26 25.31 -13.93
C ASP A 245 26.27 25.70 -15.01
N GLY A 246 26.72 24.75 -15.82
CA GLY A 246 27.69 24.95 -16.90
C GLY A 246 29.15 24.91 -16.45
N THR A 247 29.44 24.55 -15.19
CA THR A 247 30.82 24.44 -14.67
C THR A 247 31.53 23.13 -15.03
N GLY A 248 30.80 22.17 -15.59
CA GLY A 248 31.30 20.86 -16.03
C GLY A 248 31.58 20.77 -17.53
N ASP A 249 32.14 19.64 -17.97
CA ASP A 249 32.41 19.33 -19.37
C ASP A 249 31.12 19.22 -20.21
N PHE A 250 30.01 18.82 -19.57
CA PHE A 250 28.70 18.70 -20.21
C PHE A 250 27.58 19.29 -19.35
N LEU A 251 26.65 19.99 -19.99
CA LEU A 251 25.43 20.49 -19.36
C LEU A 251 24.36 19.39 -19.16
N LEU A 252 24.36 18.41 -20.07
CA LEU A 252 23.30 17.41 -20.17
C LEU A 252 23.91 16.04 -20.43
N LEU A 253 23.41 15.06 -19.68
CA LEU A 253 23.73 13.63 -19.84
C LEU A 253 23.60 13.12 -21.27
N LEU A 254 22.58 13.59 -22.01
CA LEU A 254 22.34 13.18 -23.39
C LEU A 254 23.47 13.57 -24.35
N LYS A 255 24.24 14.62 -24.03
CA LYS A 255 25.40 15.05 -24.83
C LYS A 255 26.65 14.22 -24.54
N LEU A 256 26.67 13.52 -23.42
CA LEU A 256 27.79 12.70 -22.99
C LEU A 256 27.80 11.32 -23.68
N TRP A 257 26.63 10.69 -23.78
CA TRP A 257 26.48 9.34 -24.32
C TRP A 257 27.15 9.09 -25.68
N PRO A 258 27.03 9.99 -26.68
CA PRO A 258 27.64 9.78 -27.99
C PRO A 258 29.18 9.83 -27.97
N ARG A 259 29.77 10.48 -26.97
CA ARG A 259 31.23 10.65 -26.84
C ARG A 259 31.87 9.64 -25.90
N TYR A 260 31.10 9.09 -24.96
CA TYR A 260 31.59 8.17 -23.92
C TYR A 260 30.68 6.95 -23.82
N PRO A 261 30.89 5.91 -24.66
CA PRO A 261 30.14 4.68 -24.56
C PRO A 261 30.45 3.95 -23.24
N ILE A 262 29.41 3.44 -22.55
CA ILE A 262 29.45 2.75 -21.24
C ILE A 262 30.53 1.64 -21.14
N LYS A 263 31.03 1.11 -22.26
CA LYS A 263 32.10 0.10 -22.26
C LYS A 263 33.45 0.62 -21.73
N ALA A 264 33.62 1.93 -21.52
CA ALA A 264 34.81 2.48 -20.90
C ALA A 264 34.75 2.36 -19.37
N ARG A 265 35.73 1.68 -18.75
CA ARG A 265 35.94 1.70 -17.28
C ARG A 265 36.44 3.09 -16.84
N ARG A 266 35.58 4.10 -16.89
CA ARG A 266 35.87 5.51 -16.57
C ARG A 266 34.87 6.04 -15.54
N GLY A 267 35.36 6.87 -14.62
CA GLY A 267 34.55 7.47 -13.57
C GLY A 267 33.87 8.75 -14.06
N MET A 268 32.61 8.93 -13.68
CA MET A 268 31.78 10.07 -14.11
C MET A 268 31.30 10.82 -12.88
N LEU A 269 31.46 12.13 -12.87
CA LEU A 269 30.99 12.98 -11.78
C LEU A 269 29.79 13.80 -12.25
N PHE A 270 28.72 13.77 -11.45
CA PHE A 270 27.53 14.59 -11.63
C PHE A 270 27.51 15.63 -10.52
N MET A 271 27.40 16.89 -10.90
CA MET A 271 27.27 18.03 -9.99
C MET A 271 25.97 18.79 -10.26
#